data_AF-A0AAJ1V1K9-F1
#
_entry.id   AF-A0AAJ1V1K9-F1
#
_cell.length_a   1.000
_cell.length_b   1.000
_cell.length_c   1.000
_cell.angle_alpha   90.00
_cell.angle_beta   90.00
_cell.angle_gamma   90.00
#
_symmetry.space_group_name_H-M   'P 1'
#
loop_
_entity.id
_entity.type
_entity.pdbx_description
1 polymer ?
#
loop_
_entity_poly.entity_id
_entity_poly.type
_entity_poly.pdbx_seq_one_letter_code
_entity_poly.pdbx_strand_id
1 'polypeptide(L)'
;MLYVEAMVLCLVFWLTCFLGTGTDVKNARSLSSYPSEAQDAVHGRPEITDNAGKKTSPVLSFLSSLPVFSVVLFLAGLPVKQAGFTGNFLNVLFLGQALNLFDLLVIDLLWWRHSKRIRFTGTKNNPELYRNPRKHLAAFARGTLLFTLVAVLDGWLLSLL
;
A
#
# COMPACT_ATOMS: atom_id res chain seq x y z
N MET A 1 17.99 -15.26 -4.32
CA MET A 1 17.42 -14.21 -5.19
C MET A 1 16.06 -13.75 -4.70
N LEU A 2 15.08 -14.65 -4.46
CA LEU A 2 13.74 -14.27 -3.98
C LEU A 2 13.69 -13.31 -2.78
N TYR A 3 14.43 -13.59 -1.70
CA TYR A 3 14.47 -12.69 -0.54
C TYR A 3 15.08 -11.32 -0.85
N VAL A 4 16.08 -11.27 -1.75
CA VAL A 4 16.69 -10.01 -2.17
C VAL A 4 15.69 -9.18 -2.97
N GLU A 5 14.97 -9.80 -3.91
CA GLU A 5 13.90 -9.12 -4.66
C GLU A 5 12.79 -8.61 -3.73
N ALA A 6 12.39 -9.40 -2.73
CA ALA A 6 11.42 -8.95 -1.72
C ALA A 6 11.93 -7.73 -0.94
N MET A 7 13.20 -7.73 -0.51
CA MET A 7 13.81 -6.59 0.18
C MET A 7 13.86 -5.34 -0.70
N VAL A 8 14.26 -5.49 -1.97
CA VAL A 8 14.30 -4.38 -2.94
C VAL A 8 12.90 -3.83 -3.18
N LEU A 9 11.91 -4.70 -3.41
CA LEU A 9 10.52 -4.33 -3.60
C LEU A 9 9.98 -3.54 -2.40
N CYS A 10 10.20 -4.02 -1.17
CA CYS A 10 9.79 -3.34 0.06
C CYS A 10 10.50 -2.00 0.25
N LEU A 11 11.79 -1.91 -0.04
CA LEU A 11 12.55 -0.65 0.05
C LEU A 11 12.06 0.38 -0.96
N VAL A 12 11.86 -0.02 -2.21
CA VAL A 12 11.32 0.87 -3.26
C VAL A 12 9.93 1.34 -2.88
N PHE A 13 9.06 0.45 -2.41
CA PHE A 13 7.71 0.79 -1.96
C PHE A 13 7.72 1.74 -0.74
N TRP A 14 8.58 1.48 0.24
CA TRP A 14 8.74 2.40 1.37
C TRP A 14 9.18 3.79 0.91
N LEU A 15 10.15 3.88 0.00
CA LEU A 15 10.64 5.14 -0.55
C LEU A 15 9.54 5.90 -1.29
N THR A 16 8.71 5.22 -2.10
CA THR A 16 7.59 5.87 -2.79
C THR A 16 6.57 6.41 -1.80
N CYS A 17 6.20 5.66 -0.75
CA CYS A 17 5.35 6.14 0.33
C CYS A 17 5.97 7.33 1.10
N PHE A 18 7.26 7.28 1.38
CA PHE A 18 7.97 8.37 2.06
C PHE A 18 8.02 9.65 1.23
N LEU A 19 8.34 9.55 -0.06
CA LEU A 19 8.40 10.68 -0.99
C LEU A 19 7.00 11.24 -1.30
N GLY A 20 5.99 10.37 -1.27
CA GLY A 20 4.58 10.69 -1.46
C GLY A 20 3.91 11.40 -0.27
N THR A 21 4.61 11.62 0.84
CA THR A 21 4.10 12.28 2.05
C THR A 21 4.96 13.47 2.47
N GLY A 22 4.48 14.25 3.46
CA GLY A 22 5.28 15.29 4.14
C GLY A 22 4.78 16.72 3.96
N THR A 23 3.73 16.92 3.17
CA THR A 23 3.01 18.20 3.05
C THR A 23 1.52 17.93 3.10
N ASP A 24 0.71 18.93 3.43
CA ASP A 24 -0.74 18.77 3.48
C ASP A 24 -1.32 18.33 2.14
N VAL A 25 -0.87 18.94 1.03
CA VAL A 25 -1.27 18.56 -0.33
C VAL A 25 -0.94 17.10 -0.64
N LYS A 26 0.26 16.64 -0.28
CA LYS A 26 0.68 15.26 -0.50
C LYS A 26 -0.14 14.29 0.36
N ASN A 27 -0.28 14.59 1.64
CA ASN A 27 -1.00 13.77 2.61
C ASN A 27 -2.50 13.70 2.29
N ALA A 28 -3.08 14.78 1.75
CA ALA A 28 -4.49 14.89 1.38
C ALA A 28 -4.89 13.88 0.31
N ARG A 29 -3.99 13.53 -0.61
CA ARG A 29 -4.27 12.53 -1.67
C ARG A 29 -4.74 11.19 -1.11
N SER A 30 -4.30 10.85 0.10
CA SER A 30 -4.66 9.62 0.81
C SER A 30 -5.59 9.87 1.99
N LEU A 31 -6.28 11.02 2.06
CA LEU A 31 -7.14 11.42 3.18
C LEU A 31 -8.15 10.33 3.57
N SER A 32 -8.74 9.64 2.59
CA SER A 32 -9.70 8.56 2.81
C SER A 32 -9.13 7.38 3.63
N SER A 33 -7.81 7.17 3.57
CA SER A 33 -7.10 6.13 4.31
C SER A 33 -6.84 6.49 5.78
N TYR A 34 -6.89 7.77 6.14
CA TYR A 34 -6.71 8.22 7.53
C TYR A 34 -7.87 7.76 8.42
N PRO A 35 -7.68 7.60 9.74
CA PRO A 35 -8.80 7.42 10.68
C PRO A 35 -9.85 8.51 10.53
N SER A 36 -11.11 8.19 10.82
CA SER A 36 -12.22 9.14 10.64
C SER A 36 -12.01 10.41 11.48
N GLU A 37 -11.46 10.26 12.68
CA GLU A 37 -11.13 11.34 13.60
C GLU A 37 -10.14 12.36 12.98
N ALA A 38 -9.15 11.88 12.23
CA ALA A 38 -8.22 12.76 11.51
C ALA A 38 -8.87 13.40 10.28
N GLN A 39 -9.81 12.72 9.61
CA GLN A 39 -10.57 13.28 8.49
C GLN A 39 -11.50 14.41 8.95
N ASP A 40 -12.25 14.18 10.03
CA ASP A 40 -13.19 15.14 10.59
C ASP A 40 -12.47 16.40 11.07
N ALA A 41 -11.28 16.25 11.66
CA ALA A 41 -10.45 17.37 12.11
C ALA A 41 -9.99 18.33 10.99
N VAL A 42 -10.02 17.89 9.73
CA VAL A 42 -9.59 18.69 8.57
C VAL A 42 -10.70 18.93 7.54
N HIS A 43 -11.93 18.46 7.79
CA HIS A 43 -13.05 18.54 6.86
C HIS A 43 -13.44 19.97 6.46
N GLY A 44 -13.16 20.97 7.30
CA GLY A 44 -13.45 22.38 7.05
C GLY A 44 -12.30 23.18 6.40
N ARG A 45 -11.29 22.50 5.84
CA ARG A 45 -10.06 23.12 5.34
C ARG A 45 -9.92 22.90 3.83
N PRO A 46 -10.35 23.85 2.99
CA PRO A 46 -10.32 23.73 1.52
C PRO A 46 -8.96 23.31 0.98
N GLU A 47 -7.88 23.85 1.55
CA GLU A 47 -6.51 23.54 1.15
C GLU A 47 -6.14 22.05 1.31
N ILE A 48 -6.86 21.32 2.16
CA ILE A 48 -6.73 19.87 2.34
C ILE A 48 -7.81 19.14 1.55
N THR A 49 -9.08 19.54 1.65
CA THR A 49 -10.20 18.81 1.06
C THR A 49 -10.22 18.88 -0.46
N ASP A 50 -9.80 19.98 -1.06
CA ASP A 50 -9.78 20.14 -2.52
C ASP A 50 -8.64 19.34 -3.15
N ASN A 51 -7.60 19.05 -2.36
CA ASN A 51 -6.49 18.17 -2.72
C ASN A 51 -6.75 16.71 -2.35
N ALA A 52 -7.92 16.40 -1.78
CA ALA A 52 -8.24 15.05 -1.38
C ALA A 52 -8.42 14.15 -2.61
N GLY A 53 -7.93 12.91 -2.51
CA GLY A 53 -8.21 11.89 -3.51
C GLY A 53 -9.73 11.69 -3.68
N LYS A 54 -10.16 11.42 -4.92
CA LYS A 54 -11.58 11.13 -5.20
C LYS A 54 -12.05 9.99 -4.30
N LYS A 55 -13.22 10.17 -3.66
CA LYS A 55 -13.89 9.08 -2.94
C LYS A 55 -14.37 8.05 -3.96
N THR A 56 -13.65 6.95 -4.07
CA THR A 56 -14.03 5.78 -4.87
C THR A 56 -14.65 4.72 -3.97
N SER A 57 -15.53 3.89 -4.54
CA SER A 57 -16.10 2.77 -3.78
C SER A 57 -14.99 1.78 -3.39
N PRO A 58 -15.10 1.10 -2.24
CA PRO A 58 -14.09 0.13 -1.82
C PRO A 58 -13.81 -0.95 -2.88
N VAL A 59 -14.84 -1.38 -3.61
CA VAL A 59 -14.73 -2.35 -4.71
C VAL A 59 -13.96 -1.76 -5.88
N LEU A 60 -14.27 -0.54 -6.30
CA LEU A 60 -13.58 0.08 -7.42
C LEU A 60 -12.10 0.35 -7.10
N SER A 61 -11.78 0.79 -5.88
CA SER A 61 -10.40 0.95 -5.43
C SER A 61 -9.63 -0.37 -5.46
N PHE A 62 -10.27 -1.46 -5.02
CA PHE A 62 -9.69 -2.79 -5.05
C PHE A 62 -9.41 -3.24 -6.50
N LEU A 63 -10.42 -3.16 -7.38
CA LEU A 63 -10.28 -3.57 -8.78
C LEU A 63 -9.25 -2.73 -9.54
N SER A 64 -9.18 -1.43 -9.25
CA SER A 64 -8.20 -0.54 -9.89
C SER A 64 -6.76 -0.84 -9.46
N SER A 65 -6.58 -1.50 -8.31
CA SER A 65 -5.25 -1.86 -7.80
C SER A 65 -4.69 -3.13 -8.47
N LEU A 66 -5.55 -4.03 -8.96
CA LEU A 66 -5.15 -5.28 -9.62
C LEU A 66 -4.13 -5.08 -10.76
N PRO A 67 -4.40 -4.25 -11.80
CA PRO A 67 -3.46 -4.10 -12.92
C PRO A 67 -2.14 -3.46 -12.47
N VAL A 68 -2.19 -2.51 -11.52
CA VAL A 68 -0.99 -1.85 -11.01
C VAL A 68 -0.07 -2.86 -10.32
N PHE A 69 -0.63 -3.65 -9.39
CA PHE A 69 0.18 -4.62 -8.65
C PHE A 69 0.57 -5.84 -9.49
N SER A 70 -0.23 -6.23 -10.49
CA SER A 70 0.18 -7.25 -11.46
C SER A 70 1.38 -6.79 -12.28
N VAL A 71 1.40 -5.57 -12.82
CA VAL A 71 2.59 -5.07 -13.52
C VAL A 71 3.82 -5.04 -12.59
N VAL A 72 3.68 -4.52 -11.37
CA VAL A 72 4.79 -4.43 -10.41
C VAL A 72 5.32 -5.82 -10.02
N LEU A 73 4.44 -6.74 -9.64
CA LEU A 73 4.84 -8.07 -9.18
C LEU A 73 5.29 -8.99 -10.31
N PHE A 74 4.73 -8.85 -11.51
CA PHE A 74 5.22 -9.53 -12.69
C PHE A 74 6.68 -9.13 -12.97
N LEU A 75 7.00 -7.84 -12.99
CA LEU A 75 8.37 -7.35 -13.20
C LEU A 75 9.31 -7.82 -12.10
N ALA A 76 8.89 -7.77 -10.83
CA ALA A 76 9.66 -8.29 -9.70
C ALA A 76 9.80 -9.83 -9.71
N GLY A 77 8.89 -10.52 -10.40
CA GLY A 77 8.87 -11.97 -10.56
C GLY A 77 9.83 -12.49 -11.64
N LEU A 78 10.19 -11.66 -12.63
CA LEU A 78 11.08 -12.06 -13.73
C LEU A 78 12.44 -12.63 -13.25
N PRO A 79 13.17 -11.99 -12.31
CA PRO A 79 14.47 -12.50 -11.85
C PRO A 79 14.38 -13.80 -11.04
N VAL A 80 13.19 -14.13 -10.54
CA VAL A 80 12.94 -15.29 -9.66
C VAL A 80 12.06 -16.35 -10.33
N LYS A 81 11.81 -16.20 -11.64
CA LYS A 81 10.98 -17.09 -12.45
C LYS A 81 11.45 -18.55 -12.32
N GLN A 82 10.49 -19.45 -12.30
CA GLN A 82 10.64 -20.89 -12.29
C GLN A 82 10.07 -21.49 -13.59
N ALA A 83 10.34 -22.77 -13.82
CA ALA A 83 9.94 -23.47 -15.04
C ALA A 83 8.43 -23.71 -15.15
N GLY A 84 7.68 -23.65 -14.05
CA GLY A 84 6.26 -24.00 -14.05
C GLY A 84 5.41 -23.12 -13.15
N PHE A 85 4.10 -23.17 -13.39
CA PHE A 85 3.08 -22.36 -12.72
C PHE A 85 3.23 -22.37 -11.20
N THR A 86 3.34 -23.55 -10.57
CA THR A 86 3.40 -23.65 -9.10
C THR A 86 4.58 -22.87 -8.52
N GLY A 87 5.76 -22.96 -9.15
CA GLY A 87 6.94 -22.22 -8.69
C GLY A 87 6.80 -20.71 -8.88
N ASN A 88 6.28 -20.28 -10.04
CA ASN A 88 6.02 -18.86 -10.32
C ASN A 88 4.96 -18.29 -9.38
N PHE A 89 3.84 -18.99 -9.21
CA PHE A 89 2.77 -18.65 -8.28
C PHE A 89 3.31 -18.48 -6.86
N LEU A 90 4.06 -19.45 -6.33
CA LEU A 90 4.61 -19.38 -4.97
C LEU A 90 5.60 -18.23 -4.80
N ASN A 91 6.45 -17.97 -5.80
CA ASN A 91 7.40 -16.86 -5.76
C ASN A 91 6.69 -15.50 -5.80
N VAL A 92 5.72 -15.31 -6.69
CA VAL A 92 4.96 -14.05 -6.78
C VAL A 92 4.08 -13.87 -5.54
N LEU A 93 3.45 -14.94 -5.05
CA LEU A 93 2.67 -14.90 -3.81
C LEU A 93 3.55 -14.47 -2.63
N PHE A 94 4.77 -15.02 -2.52
CA PHE A 94 5.72 -14.62 -1.50
C PHE A 94 6.07 -13.14 -1.62
N LEU A 95 6.40 -12.64 -2.81
CA LEU A 95 6.70 -11.22 -3.04
C LEU A 95 5.54 -10.31 -2.64
N GLY A 96 4.32 -10.63 -3.07
CA GLY A 96 3.12 -9.86 -2.76
C GLY A 96 2.76 -9.86 -1.27
N GLN A 97 2.80 -11.03 -0.61
CA GLN A 97 2.49 -11.11 0.81
C GLN A 97 3.59 -10.50 1.68
N ALA A 98 4.87 -10.63 1.29
CA ALA A 98 5.97 -9.95 1.96
C ALA A 98 5.80 -8.43 1.90
N LEU A 99 5.44 -7.89 0.74
CA LEU A 99 5.14 -6.47 0.57
C LEU A 99 3.96 -6.02 1.43
N ASN A 100 2.86 -6.77 1.41
CA ASN A 100 1.65 -6.48 2.19
C ASN A 100 1.92 -6.49 3.70
N LEU A 101 2.67 -7.47 4.17
CA LEU A 101 3.04 -7.58 5.58
C LEU A 101 4.02 -6.48 6.00
N PHE A 102 4.98 -6.16 5.12
CA PHE A 102 5.90 -5.05 5.35
C PHE A 102 5.17 -3.72 5.43
N ASP A 103 4.21 -3.47 4.53
CA ASP A 103 3.34 -2.29 4.58
C ASP A 103 2.62 -2.19 5.92
N LEU A 104 1.92 -3.25 6.33
CA LEU A 104 1.22 -3.26 7.62
C LEU A 104 2.19 -3.01 8.79
N LEU A 105 3.25 -3.79 8.91
CA LEU A 105 4.10 -3.75 10.11
C LEU A 105 4.97 -2.50 10.15
N VAL A 106 5.70 -2.21 9.06
CA VAL A 106 6.74 -1.18 9.05
C VAL A 106 6.16 0.18 8.67
N ILE A 107 5.36 0.23 7.62
CA ILE A 107 4.80 1.50 7.14
C ILE A 107 3.66 1.91 8.04
N ASP A 108 2.59 1.13 8.11
CA ASP A 108 1.36 1.52 8.78
C ASP A 108 1.51 1.55 10.31
N LEU A 109 1.95 0.43 10.90
CA LEU A 109 1.93 0.27 12.35
C LEU A 109 3.08 1.01 13.04
N LEU A 110 4.30 0.95 12.49
CA LEU A 110 5.49 1.55 13.09
C LEU A 110 5.74 3.01 12.65
N TRP A 111 5.77 3.29 11.35
CA TRP A 111 6.16 4.63 10.88
C TRP A 111 4.99 5.61 10.81
N TRP A 112 3.92 5.27 10.09
CA TRP A 112 2.82 6.16 9.73
C TRP A 112 2.11 6.67 10.99
N ARG A 113 1.67 5.77 11.89
CA ARG A 113 0.97 6.17 13.14
C ARG A 113 1.82 7.03 14.09
N HIS A 114 3.15 6.96 13.97
CA HIS A 114 4.08 7.62 14.90
C HIS A 114 4.75 8.87 14.32
N SER A 115 4.76 9.04 13.00
CA SER A 115 5.44 10.13 12.33
C SER A 115 4.63 11.43 12.34
N LYS A 116 5.29 12.58 12.55
CA LYS A 116 4.67 13.90 12.33
C LYS A 116 4.52 14.23 10.83
N ARG A 117 5.28 13.56 9.96
CA ARG A 117 5.33 13.83 8.50
C ARG A 117 3.98 13.61 7.82
N ILE A 118 3.24 12.61 8.27
CA ILE A 118 1.92 12.23 7.74
C ILE A 118 0.78 13.06 8.34
N ARG A 119 1.04 13.87 9.37
CA ARG A 119 0.00 14.64 10.04
C ARG A 119 -0.23 15.97 9.35
N PHE A 120 -1.49 16.36 9.26
CA PHE A 120 -1.86 17.65 8.69
C PHE A 120 -1.41 18.82 9.57
N THR A 121 -1.09 19.95 8.96
CA THR A 121 -0.82 21.20 9.68
C THR A 121 -1.97 21.53 10.63
N GLY A 122 -1.67 22.09 11.80
CA GLY A 122 -2.67 22.33 12.85
C GLY A 122 -3.13 21.10 13.63
N THR A 123 -2.72 19.87 13.26
CA THR A 123 -3.02 18.64 14.02
C THR A 123 -1.75 17.82 14.35
N LYS A 124 -0.56 18.33 14.00
CA LYS A 124 0.73 17.64 14.20
C LYS A 124 1.00 17.22 15.65
N ASN A 125 0.47 17.98 16.61
CA ASN A 125 0.64 17.74 18.04
C ASN A 125 -0.48 16.86 18.64
N ASN A 126 -1.42 16.35 17.84
CA ASN A 126 -2.52 15.50 18.26
C ASN A 126 -2.34 14.07 17.70
N PRO A 127 -1.35 13.29 18.20
CA PRO A 127 -1.04 11.97 17.66
C PRO A 127 -2.23 10.98 17.74
N GLU A 128 -3.12 11.14 18.73
CA GLU A 128 -4.25 10.23 18.94
C GLU A 128 -5.22 10.16 17.75
N LEU A 129 -5.36 11.26 16.98
CA LEU A 129 -6.19 11.29 15.77
C LEU A 129 -5.72 10.28 14.70
N TYR A 130 -4.45 9.88 14.74
CA TYR A 130 -3.79 9.08 13.72
C TYR A 130 -3.49 7.65 14.18
N ARG A 131 -3.71 7.32 15.45
CA ARG A 131 -3.22 6.05 16.04
C ARG A 131 -4.13 4.85 15.80
N ASN A 132 -5.37 5.05 15.37
CA ASN A 132 -6.33 3.96 15.17
C ASN A 132 -5.91 3.03 14.01
N PRO A 133 -5.59 1.74 14.26
CA PRO A 133 -5.07 0.85 13.23
C PRO A 133 -6.15 0.16 12.38
N ARG A 134 -7.44 0.36 12.68
CA ARG A 134 -8.53 -0.43 12.08
C ARG A 134 -8.55 -0.37 10.55
N LYS A 135 -8.34 0.81 9.97
CA LYS A 135 -8.31 0.97 8.51
C LYS A 135 -7.13 0.25 7.86
N HIS A 136 -5.97 0.27 8.50
CA HIS A 136 -4.77 -0.44 8.05
C HIS A 136 -4.97 -1.96 8.11
N LEU A 137 -5.54 -2.48 9.20
CA LEU A 137 -5.86 -3.92 9.30
C LEU A 137 -6.88 -4.37 8.24
N ALA A 138 -7.90 -3.55 7.99
CA ALA A 138 -8.87 -3.83 6.93
C ALA A 138 -8.25 -3.70 5.51
N ALA A 139 -7.27 -2.83 5.32
CA ALA A 139 -6.50 -2.74 4.09
C ALA A 139 -5.61 -3.96 3.89
N PHE A 140 -4.89 -4.40 4.92
CA PHE A 140 -4.06 -5.62 4.91
C PHE A 140 -4.85 -6.88 4.55
N ALA A 141 -6.04 -7.05 5.13
CA ALA A 141 -6.91 -8.19 4.80
C ALA A 141 -7.34 -8.19 3.32
N ARG A 142 -7.70 -7.01 2.79
CA ARG A 142 -8.01 -6.84 1.36
C ARG A 142 -6.78 -7.06 0.48
N GLY A 143 -5.62 -6.53 0.90
CA GLY A 143 -4.33 -6.72 0.24
C GLY A 143 -3.94 -8.19 0.15
N THR A 144 -4.22 -8.98 1.20
CA THR A 144 -3.94 -10.42 1.21
C THR A 144 -4.70 -11.13 0.08
N LEU A 145 -5.98 -10.81 -0.09
CA LEU A 145 -6.78 -11.32 -1.20
C LEU A 145 -6.27 -10.82 -2.55
N LEU A 146 -6.01 -9.51 -2.66
CA LEU A 146 -5.51 -8.87 -3.88
C LEU A 146 -4.23 -9.54 -4.39
N PHE A 147 -3.22 -9.67 -3.54
CA PHE A 147 -1.92 -10.25 -3.90
C PHE A 147 -2.01 -11.75 -4.20
N THR A 148 -2.97 -12.45 -3.62
CA THR A 148 -3.25 -13.85 -3.99
C THR A 148 -3.78 -13.93 -5.42
N LEU A 149 -4.74 -13.07 -5.79
CA LEU A 149 -5.28 -13.01 -7.16
C LEU A 149 -4.20 -12.60 -8.18
N VAL A 150 -3.38 -11.61 -7.84
CA VAL A 150 -2.24 -11.19 -8.67
C VAL A 150 -1.25 -12.34 -8.85
N ALA A 151 -0.91 -13.07 -7.78
CA ALA A 151 0.01 -14.20 -7.89
C ALA A 151 -0.51 -15.33 -8.78
N VAL A 152 -1.83 -15.58 -8.81
CA VAL A 152 -2.42 -16.53 -9.76
C VAL A 152 -2.22 -16.05 -11.20
N LEU A 153 -2.55 -14.77 -11.47
CA LEU A 153 -2.42 -14.19 -12.80
C LEU A 153 -0.97 -14.18 -13.28
N ASP A 154 -0.07 -13.60 -12.49
CA ASP A 154 1.34 -13.44 -12.85
C ASP A 154 2.07 -14.78 -12.86
N GLY A 155 1.71 -15.71 -11.96
CA GLY A 155 2.23 -17.08 -11.97
C GLY A 155 1.93 -17.79 -13.28
N TRP A 156 0.74 -17.57 -13.84
CA TRP A 156 0.37 -18.06 -15.17
C TRP A 156 1.14 -17.32 -16.28
N LEU A 157 1.15 -15.99 -16.29
CA LEU A 157 1.86 -15.19 -17.30
C LEU A 157 3.35 -15.53 -17.39
N LEU A 158 4.03 -15.66 -16.24
CA LEU A 158 5.44 -16.03 -16.17
C LEU A 158 5.73 -17.46 -16.66
N SER A 159 4.71 -18.32 -16.68
CA SER A 159 4.84 -19.68 -17.22
C SER A 159 4.72 -19.73 -18.74
N LEU A 160 4.25 -18.65 -19.37
CA LEU A 160 4.20 -18.50 -20.83
C LEU A 160 5.51 -17.92 -21.40
N LEU A 161 6.38 -17.39 -20.53
CA LEU A 161 7.73 -16.92 -20.85
C LEU A 161 8.77 -18.03 -20.65
#